data_AF-A0A401PTA1-F1
#
_entry.id   AF-A0A401PTA1-F1
#
_cell.length_a   1.000
_cell.length_b   1.000
_cell.length_c   1.000
_cell.angle_alpha   90.00
_cell.angle_beta   90.00
_cell.angle_gamma   90.00
#
_symmetry.space_group_name_H-M   'P 1'
#
loop_
_entity.id
_entity.type
_entity.pdbx_description
1 polymer ?
#
loop_
_entity_poly.entity_id
_entity_poly.type
_entity_poly.pdbx_seq_one_letter_code
_entity_poly.pdbx_strand_id
1 'polypeptide(L)'
;SLNRNLTRQSAALLRRFVLETIHEEDPDAKVSPEDLGGSRTEIDDPTIKEICKSLKKIGDELNRNAELQHVIETVPLENIRDVLYKVAEGILVTDGLNWGRIVTFLYFAGKLVSKALKKLKAMIQPIINWSLDLIQTRVIPWIEQQGGWEMIFAYFGTPTWQTFAVFSAGLVTGILAILKLT
;
A
#
# COMPACT_ATOMS: atom_id res chain seq x y z
N SER A 1 14.75 17.70 -10.02
CA SER A 1 14.84 16.48 -10.86
C SER A 1 13.57 15.69 -10.65
N LEU A 2 13.01 15.14 -11.74
CA LEU A 2 11.75 14.40 -11.77
C LEU A 2 11.68 13.32 -10.68
N ASN A 3 12.76 12.53 -10.55
CA ASN A 3 12.89 11.49 -9.54
C ASN A 3 12.68 11.99 -8.10
N ARG A 4 13.25 13.15 -7.71
CA ARG A 4 13.04 13.74 -6.38
C ARG A 4 11.59 14.17 -6.13
N ASN A 5 10.86 14.56 -7.17
CA ASN A 5 9.44 14.87 -7.05
C ASN A 5 8.64 13.58 -6.83
N LEU A 6 8.86 12.57 -7.67
CA LEU A 6 8.20 11.26 -7.53
C LEU A 6 8.48 10.59 -6.19
N THR A 7 9.69 10.70 -5.63
CA THR A 7 9.98 10.20 -4.27
C THR A 7 9.09 10.86 -3.21
N ARG A 8 8.96 12.19 -3.24
CA ARG A 8 8.12 12.92 -2.28
C ARG A 8 6.65 12.60 -2.47
N GLN A 9 6.17 12.58 -3.71
CA GLN A 9 4.79 12.25 -4.04
C GLN A 9 4.44 10.83 -3.60
N SER A 10 5.31 9.85 -3.87
CA SER A 10 5.10 8.45 -3.48
C SER A 10 5.07 8.27 -1.96
N ALA A 11 5.92 9.01 -1.23
CA ALA A 11 5.91 8.98 0.24
C ALA A 11 4.62 9.56 0.82
N ALA A 12 4.17 10.71 0.31
CA ALA A 12 2.91 11.32 0.71
C ALA A 12 1.71 10.41 0.40
N LEU A 13 1.71 9.76 -0.77
CA LEU A 13 0.67 8.79 -1.16
C LEU A 13 0.63 7.56 -0.24
N LEU A 14 1.79 6.95 0.07
CA LEU A 14 1.83 5.83 1.01
C LEU A 14 1.24 6.24 2.37
N ARG A 15 1.72 7.34 2.94
CA ARG A 15 1.29 7.79 4.28
C ARG A 15 -0.20 8.14 4.30
N ARG A 16 -0.70 8.84 3.28
CA ARG A 16 -2.12 9.15 3.16
C ARG A 16 -2.96 7.88 3.02
N PHE A 17 -2.55 6.95 2.15
CA PHE A 17 -3.26 5.69 1.94
C PHE A 17 -3.34 4.86 3.22
N VAL A 18 -2.23 4.76 3.96
CA VAL A 18 -2.17 4.06 5.25
C VAL A 18 -3.09 4.75 6.27
N LEU A 19 -3.05 6.08 6.35
CA LEU A 19 -3.89 6.84 7.27
C LEU A 19 -5.39 6.63 6.99
N GLU A 20 -5.80 6.69 5.72
CA GLU A 20 -7.18 6.41 5.31
C GLU A 20 -7.57 4.95 5.61
N THR A 21 -6.68 3.99 5.35
CA THR A 21 -6.92 2.57 5.66
C THR A 21 -7.13 2.33 7.17
N ILE A 22 -6.38 3.01 8.03
CA ILE A 22 -6.55 2.90 9.48
C ILE A 22 -7.90 3.49 9.91
N HIS A 23 -8.25 4.69 9.44
CA HIS A 23 -9.50 5.35 9.82
C HIS A 23 -10.76 4.67 9.25
N GLU A 24 -10.65 3.96 8.14
CA GLU A 24 -11.75 3.13 7.62
C GLU A 24 -12.03 1.91 8.52
N GLU A 25 -11.00 1.34 9.15
CA GLU A 25 -11.17 0.24 10.10
C GLU A 25 -11.59 0.71 11.50
N ASP A 26 -11.04 1.84 11.92
CA ASP A 26 -11.21 2.41 13.25
C ASP A 26 -11.26 3.94 13.13
N PRO A 27 -12.47 4.52 12.98
CA PRO A 27 -12.64 5.97 12.86
C PRO A 27 -12.13 6.77 14.06
N ASP A 28 -12.01 6.13 15.23
CA ASP A 28 -11.55 6.74 16.47
C ASP A 28 -10.04 6.53 16.71
N ALA A 29 -9.34 5.87 15.78
CA ALA A 29 -7.91 5.63 15.86
C ALA A 29 -7.12 6.94 15.98
N LYS A 30 -6.30 7.02 17.03
CA LYS A 30 -5.41 8.16 17.26
C LYS A 30 -4.07 7.92 16.56
N VAL A 31 -4.02 8.26 15.27
CA VAL A 31 -2.80 8.26 14.45
C VAL A 31 -2.70 9.57 13.66
N SER A 32 -1.54 10.20 13.68
CA SER A 32 -1.27 11.40 12.91
C SER A 32 -0.32 11.12 11.74
N PRO A 33 -0.24 12.02 10.74
CA PRO A 33 0.75 11.89 9.67
C PRO A 33 2.19 11.83 10.18
N GLU A 34 2.47 12.51 11.30
CA GLU A 34 3.78 12.55 11.96
C GLU A 34 4.15 11.19 12.58
N ASP A 35 3.16 10.43 13.09
CA ASP A 35 3.38 9.05 13.55
C ASP A 35 3.85 8.15 12.39
N LEU A 36 3.44 8.47 11.15
CA LEU A 36 3.87 7.80 9.91
C LEU A 36 5.15 8.42 9.31
N GLY A 37 5.83 9.32 10.03
CA GLY A 37 7.06 9.97 9.59
C GLY A 37 6.86 11.01 8.47
N GLY A 38 5.64 11.53 8.33
CA GLY A 38 5.26 12.55 7.35
C GLY A 38 4.82 13.85 8.00
N SER A 39 4.08 14.66 7.23
CA SER A 39 3.47 15.89 7.72
C SER A 39 2.03 16.03 7.25
N ARG A 40 1.23 16.81 7.97
CA ARG A 40 -0.12 17.19 7.49
C ARG A 40 -0.09 17.86 6.11
N THR A 41 0.90 18.73 5.87
CA THR A 41 1.01 19.53 4.64
C THR A 41 1.20 18.69 3.38
N GLU A 42 1.99 17.61 3.43
CA GLU A 42 2.20 16.76 2.25
C GLU A 42 0.97 15.90 1.94
N ILE A 43 0.26 15.40 2.96
CA ILE A 43 -0.90 14.53 2.74
C ILE A 43 -2.16 15.33 2.39
N ASP A 44 -2.20 16.62 2.73
CA ASP A 44 -3.33 17.50 2.43
C ASP A 44 -3.24 18.18 1.06
N ASP A 45 -2.15 17.97 0.32
CA ASP A 45 -2.04 18.43 -1.06
C ASP A 45 -3.21 17.91 -1.91
N PRO A 46 -3.93 18.78 -2.65
CA PRO A 46 -5.11 18.38 -3.41
C PRO A 46 -4.85 17.28 -4.44
N THR A 47 -3.66 17.25 -5.04
CA THR A 47 -3.26 16.24 -6.02
C THR A 47 -3.08 14.89 -5.33
N ILE A 48 -2.42 14.89 -4.17
CA ILE A 48 -2.26 13.69 -3.33
C ILE A 48 -3.63 13.15 -2.90
N LYS A 49 -4.58 14.02 -2.55
CA LYS A 49 -5.95 13.60 -2.20
C LYS A 49 -6.65 12.89 -3.36
N GLU A 50 -6.65 13.49 -4.55
CA GLU A 50 -7.38 12.94 -5.70
C GLU A 50 -6.76 11.63 -6.23
N ILE A 51 -5.42 11.55 -6.25
CA ILE A 51 -4.73 10.30 -6.59
C ILE A 51 -5.03 9.23 -5.54
N CYS A 52 -4.89 9.53 -4.24
CA CYS A 52 -5.16 8.57 -3.17
C CYS A 52 -6.60 8.06 -3.24
N LYS A 53 -7.58 8.95 -3.41
CA LYS A 53 -8.99 8.59 -3.61
C LYS A 53 -9.19 7.62 -4.78
N SER A 54 -8.43 7.76 -5.86
CA SER A 54 -8.47 6.82 -6.98
C SER A 54 -7.86 5.47 -6.60
N LEU A 55 -6.67 5.46 -5.99
CA LEU A 55 -6.04 4.23 -5.49
C LEU A 55 -6.96 3.48 -4.50
N LYS A 56 -7.65 4.20 -3.63
CA LYS A 56 -8.58 3.66 -2.64
C LYS A 56 -9.72 2.86 -3.24
N LYS A 57 -10.19 3.17 -4.46
CA LYS A 57 -11.20 2.33 -5.14
C LYS A 57 -10.74 0.88 -5.31
N ILE A 58 -9.46 0.65 -5.60
CA ILE A 58 -8.89 -0.71 -5.66
C ILE A 58 -8.74 -1.26 -4.24
N GLY A 59 -8.30 -0.43 -3.28
CA GLY A 59 -8.23 -0.79 -1.86
C GLY A 59 -9.56 -1.27 -1.28
N ASP A 60 -10.67 -0.65 -1.67
CA ASP A 60 -12.02 -1.01 -1.23
C ASP A 60 -12.44 -2.38 -1.76
N GLU A 61 -12.08 -2.70 -3.02
CA GLU A 61 -12.29 -4.05 -3.57
C GLU A 61 -11.46 -5.10 -2.83
N LEU A 62 -10.20 -4.78 -2.50
CA LEU A 62 -9.36 -5.68 -1.68
C LEU A 62 -9.95 -5.88 -0.27
N ASN A 63 -10.52 -4.82 0.32
CA ASN A 63 -11.14 -4.88 1.65
C ASN A 63 -12.37 -5.79 1.71
N ARG A 64 -13.08 -5.96 0.59
CA ARG A 64 -14.21 -6.90 0.48
C ARG A 64 -13.80 -8.37 0.46
N ASN A 65 -12.51 -8.68 0.22
CA ASN A 65 -12.01 -10.05 0.22
C ASN A 65 -11.76 -10.53 1.66
N ALA A 66 -12.68 -11.34 2.19
CA ALA A 66 -12.61 -11.87 3.56
C ALA A 66 -11.43 -12.83 3.79
N GLU A 67 -11.06 -13.62 2.78
CA GLU A 67 -9.92 -14.53 2.88
C GLU A 67 -8.61 -13.74 3.02
N LEU A 68 -8.45 -12.69 2.21
CA LEU A 68 -7.33 -11.77 2.32
C LEU A 68 -7.27 -11.13 3.72
N GLN A 69 -8.41 -10.63 4.25
CA GLN A 69 -8.43 -10.05 5.61
C GLN A 69 -7.95 -11.07 6.65
N HIS A 70 -8.52 -12.27 6.62
CA HIS A 70 -8.20 -13.34 7.56
C HIS A 70 -6.72 -13.70 7.53
N VAL A 71 -6.15 -13.85 6.33
CA VAL A 71 -4.74 -14.22 6.19
C VAL A 71 -3.81 -13.10 6.64
N ILE A 72 -4.17 -11.82 6.45
CA ILE A 72 -3.40 -10.69 6.99
C ILE A 72 -3.43 -10.65 8.52
N GLU A 73 -4.60 -10.89 9.13
CA GLU A 73 -4.76 -10.88 10.60
C GLU A 73 -3.86 -11.88 11.32
N THR A 74 -3.51 -12.98 10.65
CA THR A 74 -2.65 -14.03 11.20
C THR A 74 -1.15 -13.77 11.07
N VAL A 75 -0.72 -12.71 10.37
CA VAL A 75 0.70 -12.38 10.21
C VAL A 75 1.35 -12.06 11.57
N PRO A 76 2.37 -12.80 12.03
CA PRO A 76 3.04 -12.52 13.31
C PRO A 76 3.78 -11.18 13.26
N LEU A 77 3.77 -10.43 14.37
CA LEU A 77 4.43 -9.11 14.42
C LEU A 77 5.96 -9.25 14.51
N GLU A 78 6.43 -10.38 15.02
CA GLU A 78 7.84 -10.71 15.21
C GLU A 78 8.59 -10.81 13.86
N ASN A 79 7.89 -11.28 12.82
CA ASN A 79 8.46 -11.51 11.48
C ASN A 79 7.88 -10.57 10.41
N ILE A 80 7.25 -9.47 10.83
CA ILE A 80 6.52 -8.55 9.95
C ILE A 80 7.38 -7.99 8.82
N ARG A 81 8.69 -7.79 9.07
CA ARG A 81 9.65 -7.37 8.05
C ARG A 81 9.75 -8.42 6.95
N ASP A 82 10.10 -9.65 7.30
CA ASP A 82 10.30 -10.72 6.31
C ASP A 82 9.03 -10.99 5.51
N VAL A 83 7.87 -10.95 6.17
CA VAL A 83 6.58 -11.09 5.48
C VAL A 83 6.35 -9.93 4.50
N LEU A 84 6.62 -8.69 4.89
CA LEU A 84 6.51 -7.52 3.99
C LEU A 84 7.40 -7.67 2.76
N TYR A 85 8.66 -8.06 2.94
CA TYR A 85 9.60 -8.24 1.83
C TYR A 85 9.20 -9.41 0.93
N LYS A 86 8.78 -10.56 1.48
CA LYS A 86 8.34 -11.70 0.65
C LYS A 86 7.07 -11.40 -0.14
N VAL A 87 6.12 -10.67 0.45
CA VAL A 87 4.94 -10.16 -0.30
C VAL A 87 5.39 -9.22 -1.41
N ALA A 88 6.28 -8.27 -1.11
CA ALA A 88 6.82 -7.33 -2.09
C ALA A 88 7.56 -8.04 -3.24
N GLU A 89 8.35 -9.07 -2.94
CA GLU A 89 9.03 -9.90 -3.95
C GLU A 89 8.07 -10.60 -4.89
N GLY A 90 6.90 -11.04 -4.40
CA GLY A 90 5.91 -11.70 -5.24
C GLY A 90 5.06 -10.74 -6.08
N ILE A 91 4.75 -9.54 -5.56
CA ILE A 91 3.79 -8.63 -6.21
C ILE A 91 4.42 -7.41 -6.87
N LEU A 92 5.59 -6.96 -6.43
CA LEU A 92 6.32 -5.83 -7.01
C LEU A 92 7.42 -6.29 -7.99
N VAL A 93 7.23 -7.45 -8.63
CA VAL A 93 8.09 -7.90 -9.72
C VAL A 93 7.99 -6.93 -10.90
N THR A 94 9.14 -6.60 -11.51
CA THR A 94 9.20 -5.66 -12.64
C THR A 94 8.33 -6.13 -13.80
N ASP A 95 8.35 -7.44 -14.08
CA ASP A 95 7.52 -8.03 -15.13
C ASP A 95 6.05 -8.15 -14.69
N GLY A 96 5.16 -7.51 -15.44
CA GLY A 96 3.74 -7.45 -15.12
C GLY A 96 3.38 -6.53 -13.94
N LEU A 97 4.29 -5.64 -13.48
CA LEU A 97 3.92 -4.59 -12.52
C LEU A 97 2.79 -3.73 -13.09
N ASN A 98 1.77 -3.49 -12.27
CA ASN A 98 0.60 -2.72 -12.63
C ASN A 98 0.00 -2.04 -11.39
N TRP A 99 -0.96 -1.13 -11.62
CA TRP A 99 -1.64 -0.40 -10.56
C TRP A 99 -2.28 -1.30 -9.49
N GLY A 100 -2.92 -2.41 -9.89
CA GLY A 100 -3.53 -3.35 -8.96
C GLY A 100 -2.52 -3.95 -7.97
N ARG A 101 -1.35 -4.38 -8.47
CA ARG A 101 -0.25 -4.89 -7.63
C ARG A 101 0.34 -3.83 -6.70
N ILE A 102 0.54 -2.61 -7.21
CA ILE A 102 1.03 -1.48 -6.41
C ILE A 102 0.05 -1.16 -5.29
N VAL A 103 -1.25 -1.03 -5.58
CA VAL A 103 -2.26 -0.76 -4.56
C VAL A 103 -2.38 -1.90 -3.57
N THR A 104 -2.25 -3.15 -4.02
CA THR A 104 -2.27 -4.30 -3.11
C THR A 104 -1.12 -4.25 -2.11
N PHE A 105 0.07 -3.80 -2.54
CA PHE A 105 1.18 -3.55 -1.62
C PHE A 105 0.88 -2.42 -0.62
N LEU A 106 0.36 -1.27 -1.08
CA LEU A 106 -0.02 -0.15 -0.21
C LEU A 106 -1.07 -0.57 0.82
N TYR A 107 -2.07 -1.34 0.37
CA TYR A 107 -3.12 -1.91 1.20
C TYR A 107 -2.56 -2.85 2.26
N PHE A 108 -1.69 -3.78 1.87
CA PHE A 108 -1.05 -4.69 2.79
C PHE A 108 -0.24 -3.94 3.86
N ALA A 109 0.56 -2.95 3.46
CA ALA A 109 1.29 -2.08 4.38
C ALA A 109 0.35 -1.34 5.35
N GLY A 110 -0.77 -0.80 4.86
CA GLY A 110 -1.79 -0.17 5.69
C GLY A 110 -2.38 -1.10 6.76
N LYS A 111 -2.71 -2.34 6.39
CA LYS A 111 -3.20 -3.35 7.34
C LYS A 111 -2.15 -3.74 8.39
N LEU A 112 -0.89 -3.86 7.97
CA LEU A 112 0.21 -4.12 8.89
C LEU A 112 0.39 -2.98 9.90
N VAL A 113 0.29 -1.72 9.46
CA VAL A 113 0.35 -0.56 10.36
C VAL A 113 -0.87 -0.50 11.28
N SER A 114 -2.09 -0.74 10.78
CA SER A 114 -3.30 -0.84 11.63
C SER A 114 -3.13 -1.89 12.74
N LYS A 115 -2.58 -3.06 12.38
CA LYS A 115 -2.27 -4.11 13.35
C LYS A 115 -1.21 -3.68 14.36
N ALA A 116 -0.14 -3.03 13.90
CA ALA A 116 0.91 -2.51 14.77
C ALA A 116 0.37 -1.44 15.74
N LEU A 117 -0.55 -0.57 15.30
CA LEU A 117 -1.17 0.45 16.15
C LEU A 117 -1.88 -0.16 17.36
N LYS A 118 -2.52 -1.32 17.18
CA LYS A 118 -3.28 -2.04 18.22
C LYS A 118 -2.39 -2.85 19.17
N LYS A 119 -1.19 -3.26 18.75
CA LYS A 119 -0.38 -4.28 19.47
C LYS A 119 1.06 -3.87 19.78
N LEU A 120 1.73 -3.16 18.88
CA LEU A 120 3.14 -2.78 19.00
C LEU A 120 3.42 -1.50 18.20
N LYS A 121 3.08 -0.34 18.78
CA LYS A 121 3.20 0.98 18.13
C LYS A 121 4.62 1.30 17.63
N ALA A 122 5.64 0.74 18.28
CA ALA A 122 7.03 0.89 17.86
C ALA A 122 7.31 0.37 16.43
N MET A 123 6.44 -0.49 15.89
CA MET A 123 6.55 -1.01 14.51
C MET A 123 5.96 -0.10 13.43
N ILE A 124 5.22 0.96 13.78
CA ILE A 124 4.57 1.84 12.80
C ILE A 124 5.61 2.46 11.85
N GLN A 125 6.59 3.19 12.39
CA GLN A 125 7.63 3.82 11.57
C GLN A 125 8.51 2.81 10.80
N PRO A 126 8.98 1.70 11.41
CA PRO A 126 9.68 0.65 10.67
C PRO A 126 8.92 0.14 9.44
N ILE A 127 7.63 -0.18 9.57
CA ILE A 127 6.82 -0.69 8.45
C ILE A 127 6.74 0.37 7.34
N ILE A 128 6.45 1.62 7.69
CA ILE A 128 6.41 2.72 6.71
C ILE A 128 7.75 2.87 6.00
N ASN A 129 8.87 2.86 6.73
CA ASN A 129 10.20 3.05 6.15
C ASN A 129 10.56 1.91 5.19
N TRP A 130 10.32 0.65 5.56
CA TRP A 130 10.56 -0.48 4.65
C TRP A 130 9.67 -0.42 3.41
N SER A 131 8.40 0.01 3.56
CA SER A 131 7.52 0.23 2.43
C SER A 131 8.03 1.33 1.51
N LEU A 132 8.56 2.43 2.05
CA LEU A 132 9.18 3.50 1.26
C LEU A 132 10.41 3.02 0.50
N ASP A 133 11.28 2.21 1.13
CA ASP A 133 12.46 1.62 0.47
C ASP A 133 12.05 0.75 -0.72
N LEU A 134 11.01 -0.09 -0.55
CA LEU A 134 10.45 -0.94 -1.61
C LEU A 134 9.80 -0.12 -2.72
N ILE A 135 9.04 0.93 -2.38
CA ILE A 135 8.45 1.84 -3.36
C ILE A 135 9.54 2.54 -4.16
N GLN A 136 10.58 3.05 -3.49
CA GLN A 136 11.67 3.76 -4.14
C GLN A 136 12.42 2.86 -5.14
N THR A 137 12.65 1.61 -4.77
CA THR A 137 13.45 0.67 -5.58
C THR A 137 12.65 -0.06 -6.66
N ARG A 138 11.36 -0.34 -6.42
CA ARG A 138 10.54 -1.20 -7.30
C ARG A 138 9.42 -0.46 -8.02
N VAL A 139 8.83 0.57 -7.40
CA VAL A 139 7.61 1.22 -7.90
C VAL A 139 7.93 2.51 -8.66
N ILE A 140 8.77 3.38 -8.11
CA ILE A 140 9.10 4.67 -8.74
C ILE A 140 9.60 4.52 -10.18
N PRO A 141 10.51 3.58 -10.54
CA PRO A 141 10.94 3.44 -11.92
C PRO A 141 9.79 3.14 -12.89
N TRP A 142 8.81 2.35 -12.46
CA TRP A 142 7.64 2.04 -13.27
C TRP A 142 6.69 3.23 -13.37
N ILE A 143 6.46 3.94 -12.26
CA ILE A 143 5.65 5.17 -12.26
C ILE A 143 6.24 6.23 -13.18
N GLU A 144 7.57 6.38 -13.19
CA GLU A 144 8.27 7.28 -14.10
C GLU A 144 8.03 6.88 -15.57
N GLN A 145 8.06 5.59 -15.89
CA GLN A 145 7.74 5.07 -17.24
C GLN A 145 6.27 5.28 -17.63
N GLN A 146 5.33 5.24 -16.67
CA GLN A 146 3.93 5.54 -16.95
C GLN A 146 3.70 7.04 -17.22
N GLY A 147 4.59 7.92 -16.75
CA GLY A 147 4.43 9.37 -16.84
C GLY A 147 3.91 10.03 -15.55
N GLY A 148 3.95 9.33 -14.41
CA GLY A 148 3.57 9.86 -13.11
C GLY A 148 2.38 9.15 -12.45
N TRP A 149 2.08 9.54 -11.22
CA TRP A 149 0.99 8.95 -10.43
C TRP A 149 -0.40 9.33 -10.96
N GLU A 150 -0.50 10.47 -11.64
CA GLU A 150 -1.72 11.01 -12.26
C GLU A 150 -2.29 10.08 -13.33
N MET A 151 -1.48 9.17 -13.88
CA MET A 151 -1.92 8.19 -14.87
C MET A 151 -2.86 7.13 -14.31
N ILE A 152 -3.04 7.08 -12.99
CA ILE A 152 -4.11 6.29 -12.36
C ILE A 152 -5.50 6.73 -12.86
N PHE A 153 -5.70 8.01 -13.21
CA PHE A 153 -7.00 8.49 -13.69
C PHE A 153 -7.36 7.87 -15.04
N ALA A 154 -6.37 7.77 -15.94
CA ALA A 154 -6.54 7.12 -17.24
C ALA A 154 -6.82 5.61 -17.07
N TYR A 155 -6.16 4.96 -16.10
CA TYR A 155 -6.39 3.54 -15.80
C TYR A 155 -7.86 3.24 -15.43
N PHE A 156 -8.49 4.08 -14.61
CA PHE A 156 -9.91 3.94 -14.27
C PHE A 156 -10.87 4.21 -15.42
N GLY A 157 -10.41 4.85 -16.50
CA GLY A 157 -11.19 5.01 -17.73
C GLY A 157 -11.31 3.72 -18.55
N THR A 158 -10.60 2.65 -18.17
CA THR A 158 -10.62 1.36 -18.88
C THR A 158 -11.49 0.31 -18.15
N PRO A 159 -12.18 -0.62 -18.84
CA PRO A 159 -13.00 -1.64 -18.17
C PRO A 159 -12.20 -2.68 -17.35
N THR A 160 -10.88 -2.72 -17.49
CA THR A 160 -10.05 -3.83 -17.02
C THR A 160 -9.60 -3.70 -15.56
N TRP A 161 -9.77 -2.54 -14.93
CA TRP A 161 -9.21 -2.29 -13.59
C TRP A 161 -9.80 -3.20 -12.50
N GLN A 162 -11.10 -3.53 -12.59
CA GLN A 162 -11.76 -4.43 -11.62
C GLN A 162 -11.16 -5.84 -11.68
N THR A 163 -10.94 -6.35 -12.90
CA THR A 163 -10.31 -7.64 -13.14
C THR A 163 -8.92 -7.70 -12.50
N PHE A 164 -8.11 -6.66 -12.67
CA PHE A 164 -6.76 -6.60 -12.08
C PHE A 164 -6.77 -6.47 -10.54
N ALA A 165 -7.76 -5.82 -9.95
CA ALA A 165 -7.94 -5.77 -8.50
C ALA A 165 -8.18 -7.17 -7.91
N VAL A 166 -9.11 -7.93 -8.51
CA VAL A 166 -9.41 -9.31 -8.10
C VAL A 166 -8.20 -10.23 -8.24
N PHE A 167 -7.48 -10.15 -9.38
CA PHE A 167 -6.26 -10.94 -9.60
C PHE A 167 -5.17 -10.64 -8.56
N SER A 168 -5.01 -9.39 -8.16
CA SER A 168 -3.96 -9.00 -7.21
C SER A 168 -4.25 -9.47 -5.79
N ALA A 169 -5.52 -9.51 -5.37
CA ALA A 169 -5.94 -10.08 -4.09
C ALA A 169 -5.52 -11.56 -3.96
N GLY A 170 -5.81 -12.36 -4.99
CA GLY A 170 -5.47 -13.79 -5.00
C GLY A 170 -3.97 -14.06 -4.89
N LEU A 171 -3.13 -13.23 -5.50
CA LEU A 171 -1.67 -13.36 -5.44
C LEU A 171 -1.14 -13.15 -4.01
N VAL A 172 -1.60 -12.12 -3.31
CA VAL A 172 -1.18 -11.87 -1.92
C VAL A 172 -1.71 -12.93 -0.97
N THR A 173 -2.98 -13.32 -1.11
CA THR A 173 -3.55 -14.43 -0.32
C THR A 173 -2.73 -15.71 -0.48
N GLY A 174 -2.37 -16.07 -1.73
CA GLY A 174 -1.55 -17.25 -2.02
C GLY A 174 -0.14 -17.17 -1.40
N ILE A 175 0.55 -16.03 -1.54
CA ILE A 175 1.88 -15.82 -0.93
C ILE A 175 1.78 -16.00 0.59
N LEU A 176 0.85 -15.29 1.24
CA LEU A 176 0.72 -15.34 2.70
C LEU A 176 0.28 -16.73 3.19
N ALA A 177 -0.55 -17.45 2.44
CA ALA A 177 -0.90 -18.83 2.76
C ALA A 177 0.32 -19.75 2.74
N ILE A 178 1.23 -19.61 1.76
CA ILE A 178 2.49 -20.35 1.71
C ILE A 178 3.37 -20.00 2.91
N LEU A 179 3.48 -18.71 3.26
CA LEU A 179 4.30 -18.27 4.41
C LEU A 179 3.80 -18.79 5.77
N LYS A 180 2.53 -19.18 5.88
CA LYS A 180 2.01 -19.88 7.06
C LYS A 180 2.41 -21.36 7.13
N LEU A 181 2.65 -21.97 5.97
CA LEU A 181 2.94 -23.40 5.83
C LEU A 181 4.44 -23.72 5.97
N THR A 182 5.29 -22.69 6.02
CA THR A 182 6.75 -22.78 6.17
C THR A 182 7.19 -22.27 7.54
#